data_AF-A3HWM6-F1
#
_entry.id   AF-A3HWM6-F1
#
_cell.length_a   1.000
_cell.length_b   1.000
_cell.length_c   1.000
_cell.angle_alpha   90.00
_cell.angle_beta   90.00
_cell.angle_gamma   90.00
#
_symmetry.space_group_name_H-M   'P 1'
#
loop_
_entity.id
_entity.type
_entity.pdbx_description
1 polymer ?
#
loop_
_entity_poly.entity_id
_entity_poly.type
_entity_poly.pdbx_seq_one_letter_code
_entity_poly.pdbx_strand_id
1 'polypeptide(L)'
;MRKLFIPLLLILSSCQLFDSDQKEYELSEMDELYERIISISESKNCTDSSNWKFTAIGSKACGGPASYIAYSSEINESEFLDLVK
;
A
#
# COMPACT_ATOMS: atom_id res chain seq x y z
N MET A 1 8.95 -23.96 49.62
CA MET A 1 9.78 -24.18 48.40
C MET A 1 8.90 -24.90 47.38
N ARG A 2 8.75 -24.56 46.11
CA ARG A 2 9.38 -23.54 45.27
C ARG A 2 8.59 -23.55 43.95
N LYS A 3 8.09 -22.39 43.55
CA LYS A 3 7.69 -21.95 42.19
C LYS A 3 6.46 -22.61 41.54
N LEU A 4 5.30 -22.00 41.83
CA LEU A 4 4.54 -21.21 40.85
C LEU A 4 5.14 -21.23 39.42
N PHE A 5 4.63 -22.08 38.51
CA PHE A 5 4.90 -22.04 37.07
C PHE A 5 3.60 -21.76 36.30
N ILE A 6 3.06 -20.57 36.60
CA ILE A 6 2.18 -19.72 35.80
C ILE A 6 2.92 -19.37 34.49
N PRO A 7 2.31 -19.10 33.33
CA PRO A 7 1.24 -19.73 32.57
C PRO A 7 1.70 -19.77 31.08
N LEU A 8 2.76 -20.53 30.74
CA LEU A 8 3.48 -20.34 29.46
C LEU A 8 2.68 -20.78 28.21
N LEU A 9 1.58 -21.52 28.39
CA LEU A 9 0.80 -22.08 27.28
C LEU A 9 -0.28 -21.12 26.72
N LEU A 10 -0.59 -20.02 27.40
CA LEU A 10 -1.67 -19.10 26.98
C LEU A 10 -1.23 -18.04 25.96
N ILE A 11 0.06 -17.96 25.64
CA ILE A 11 0.62 -16.91 24.75
C ILE A 11 0.55 -17.29 23.26
N LEU A 12 0.10 -18.52 22.93
CA LEU A 12 -0.07 -18.96 21.54
C LEU A 12 -1.48 -18.68 20.97
N SER A 13 -2.43 -18.24 21.81
CA SER A 13 -3.81 -17.96 21.37
C SER A 13 -3.99 -16.58 20.75
N SER A 14 -2.98 -15.70 20.81
CA SER A 14 -3.08 -14.32 20.29
C SER A 14 -2.94 -14.21 18.76
N CYS A 15 -2.59 -15.30 18.06
CA CYS A 15 -2.44 -15.29 16.61
C CYS A 15 -3.73 -15.59 15.82
N GLN A 16 -4.90 -15.76 16.46
CA GLN A 16 -6.14 -16.15 15.77
C GLN A 16 -7.23 -15.05 15.74
N LEU A 17 -6.87 -13.78 15.87
CA LEU A 17 -7.85 -12.69 15.75
C LEU A 17 -7.35 -11.54 14.87
N PHE A 18 -6.93 -11.87 13.65
CA PHE A 18 -6.96 -10.92 12.54
C PHE A 18 -7.75 -11.57 11.42
N ASP A 19 -9.07 -11.61 11.58
CA ASP A 19 -9.97 -11.70 10.43
C ASP A 19 -9.98 -10.30 9.80
N SER A 20 -8.86 -9.97 9.14
CA SER A 20 -8.87 -8.90 8.15
C SER A 20 -9.55 -9.49 6.94
N ASP A 21 -10.51 -8.77 6.36
CA ASP A 21 -11.00 -8.99 5.00
C ASP A 21 -9.80 -9.03 4.03
N GLN A 22 -9.10 -10.16 3.98
CA GLN A 22 -7.91 -10.34 3.17
C GLN A 22 -8.45 -10.61 1.78
N LYS A 23 -8.67 -9.55 1.01
CA LYS A 23 -8.79 -9.70 -0.43
C LYS A 23 -7.57 -10.45 -0.90
N GLU A 24 -7.80 -11.67 -1.37
CA GLU A 24 -6.81 -12.48 -2.05
C GLU A 24 -6.61 -11.83 -3.42
N TYR A 25 -5.69 -10.88 -3.47
CA TYR A 25 -5.18 -10.38 -4.74
C TYR A 25 -4.18 -11.41 -5.24
N GLU A 26 -4.40 -11.97 -6.43
CA GLU A 26 -3.33 -12.71 -7.08
C GLU A 26 -2.17 -11.75 -7.33
N LEU A 27 -0.94 -12.19 -7.08
CA LEU A 27 0.27 -11.36 -7.24
C LEU A 27 0.33 -10.72 -8.64
N SER A 28 -0.18 -11.42 -9.66
CA SER A 28 -0.31 -10.92 -11.03
C SER A 28 -1.21 -9.69 -11.15
N GLU A 29 -2.35 -9.65 -10.47
CA GLU A 29 -3.28 -8.51 -10.55
C GLU A 29 -2.70 -7.25 -9.89
N MET A 30 -1.96 -7.43 -8.79
CA MET A 30 -1.25 -6.33 -8.13
C MET A 30 -0.13 -5.78 -9.01
N ASP A 31 0.65 -6.66 -9.64
CA ASP A 31 1.71 -6.28 -10.57
C ASP A 31 1.13 -5.52 -11.79
N GLU A 32 0.04 -6.01 -12.38
CA GLU A 32 -0.65 -5.35 -13.50
C GLU A 32 -1.18 -3.95 -13.12
N LEU A 33 -1.80 -3.81 -11.94
CA LEU A 33 -2.27 -2.53 -11.46
C LEU A 33 -1.10 -1.56 -11.23
N TYR A 34 -0.01 -2.04 -10.64
CA TYR A 34 1.18 -1.23 -10.38
C TYR A 34 1.81 -0.74 -11.69
N GLU A 35 1.99 -1.62 -12.67
CA GLU A 35 2.52 -1.25 -14.00
C GLU A 35 1.62 -0.22 -14.70
N ARG A 36 0.29 -0.35 -14.57
CA ARG A 36 -0.65 0.65 -15.09
C ARG A 36 -0.47 2.00 -14.42
N ILE A 37 -0.27 2.04 -13.10
CA ILE A 37 -0.01 3.28 -12.35
C ILE A 37 1.28 3.93 -12.85
N ILE A 38 2.36 3.17 -12.98
CA ILE A 38 3.64 3.67 -13.48
C ILE A 38 3.49 4.24 -14.89
N SER A 39 2.87 3.49 -15.80
CA SER A 39 2.64 3.90 -17.19
C SER A 39 1.90 5.24 -17.29
N ILE A 40 0.87 5.46 -16.48
CA ILE A 40 0.13 6.73 -16.47
C ILE A 40 0.98 7.85 -15.87
N SER A 41 1.69 7.58 -14.78
CA SER A 41 2.52 8.58 -14.08
C SER A 41 3.66 9.12 -14.96
N GLU A 42 4.21 8.26 -15.83
CA GLU A 42 5.32 8.58 -16.75
C GLU A 42 4.84 9.05 -18.13
N SER A 43 3.53 9.14 -18.36
CA SER A 43 2.94 9.48 -19.66
C SER A 43 3.21 10.91 -20.14
N LYS A 44 3.78 11.77 -19.27
CA LYS A 44 4.12 13.16 -19.56
C LYS A 44 5.58 13.43 -19.24
N ASN A 45 6.23 14.22 -20.09
CA ASN A 45 7.59 14.70 -19.82
C ASN A 45 7.56 15.73 -18.69
N CYS A 46 8.50 15.61 -17.74
CA CYS A 46 8.67 16.60 -16.69
C CYS A 46 9.45 17.81 -17.22
N THR A 47 8.74 18.77 -17.82
CA THR A 47 9.33 20.01 -18.35
C THR A 47 9.14 21.21 -17.43
N ASP A 48 8.08 21.21 -16.61
CA ASP A 48 7.80 22.24 -15.62
C ASP A 48 7.35 21.61 -14.31
N SER A 49 8.14 21.78 -13.25
CA SER A 49 7.85 21.22 -11.93
C SER A 49 6.56 21.76 -11.30
N SER A 50 6.05 22.93 -11.72
CA SER A 50 4.80 23.46 -11.16
C SER A 50 3.57 22.64 -11.54
N ASN A 51 3.65 21.88 -12.63
CA ASN A 51 2.55 21.05 -13.14
C ASN A 51 2.66 19.60 -12.65
N TRP A 52 3.46 19.34 -11.61
CA TRP A 52 3.66 18.01 -11.04
C TRP A 52 3.24 17.97 -9.58
N LYS A 53 2.61 16.86 -9.22
CA LYS A 53 2.08 16.57 -7.88
C LYS A 53 2.61 15.23 -7.41
N PHE A 54 2.48 14.98 -6.11
CA PHE A 54 2.86 13.72 -5.49
C PHE A 54 1.67 13.12 -4.76
N THR A 55 1.53 11.80 -4.85
CA THR A 55 0.56 11.04 -4.06
C THR A 55 1.22 9.81 -3.45
N ALA A 56 0.67 9.36 -2.33
CA ALA A 56 1.07 8.12 -1.69
C ALA A 56 0.59 6.91 -2.51
N ILE A 57 1.34 5.81 -2.45
CA ILE A 57 0.92 4.51 -2.96
C ILE A 57 1.24 3.41 -1.94
N GLY A 58 0.29 2.50 -1.78
CA GLY A 58 0.38 1.37 -0.86
C GLY A 58 0.43 1.77 0.62
N SER A 59 0.46 0.77 1.50
CA SER A 59 0.55 0.95 2.95
C SER A 59 1.57 -0.01 3.55
N LYS A 60 2.35 0.45 4.52
CA LYS A 60 3.29 -0.38 5.28
C LYS A 60 2.55 -1.16 6.37
N ALA A 61 3.13 -2.29 6.78
CA ALA A 61 2.58 -3.14 7.84
C ALA A 61 2.31 -2.40 9.17
N CYS A 62 3.10 -1.37 9.49
CA CYS A 62 2.96 -0.55 10.69
C CYS A 62 2.30 0.82 10.43
N GLY A 63 1.64 0.99 9.28
CA GLY A 63 1.00 2.23 8.86
C GLY A 63 1.92 3.19 8.11
N GLY A 64 1.29 4.15 7.45
CA GLY A 64 1.95 5.08 6.52
C GLY A 64 2.16 4.48 5.13
N PRO A 65 2.47 5.32 4.13
CA PRO A 65 2.55 4.87 2.75
C PRO A 65 3.79 4.01 2.48
N ALA A 66 3.64 3.07 1.55
CA ALA A 66 4.75 2.22 1.09
C ALA A 66 5.77 3.06 0.31
N SER A 67 5.29 3.88 -0.63
CA SER A 67 6.10 4.85 -1.38
C SER A 67 5.26 6.06 -1.81
N TYR A 68 5.87 6.97 -2.56
CA TYR A 68 5.22 8.12 -3.18
C TYR A 68 5.53 8.13 -4.67
N ILE A 69 4.58 8.59 -5.47
CA ILE A 69 4.71 8.69 -6.92
C ILE A 69 4.40 10.11 -7.38
N ALA A 70 5.22 10.60 -8.32
CA ALA A 70 5.01 11.88 -8.99
C ALA A 70 4.12 11.69 -10.21
N TYR A 71 3.21 12.62 -10.45
CA TYR A 71 2.38 12.62 -11.65
C TYR A 71 2.13 14.06 -12.13
N SER A 72 1.93 14.22 -13.43
CA SER A 72 1.57 15.51 -14.00
C SER A 72 0.10 15.84 -13.70
N SER A 73 -0.19 17.07 -13.29
CA SER A 73 -1.57 17.57 -13.14
C SER A 73 -2.31 17.73 -14.46
N GLU A 74 -1.66 17.47 -15.60
CA GLU A 74 -2.24 17.55 -16.95
C GLU A 74 -2.85 16.23 -17.42
N ILE A 75 -2.74 15.14 -16.65
CA ILE A 75 -3.44 13.88 -16.90
C ILE A 75 -4.88 13.93 -16.37
N ASN A 76 -5.67 12.88 -16.61
CA ASN A 76 -6.94 12.69 -15.91
C ASN A 76 -6.69 12.38 -14.42
N GLU A 77 -6.48 13.43 -13.62
CA GLU A 77 -6.06 13.33 -12.23
C GLU A 77 -7.03 12.53 -11.36
N SER A 78 -8.35 12.68 -11.56
CA SER A 78 -9.33 11.91 -10.78
C SER A 78 -9.20 10.41 -11.01
N GLU A 79 -9.07 10.00 -12.28
CA GLU A 79 -8.93 8.58 -12.64
C GLU A 79 -7.61 8.01 -12.11
N PHE A 80 -6.52 8.77 -12.22
CA PHE A 80 -5.23 8.35 -11.66
C PHE A 80 -5.28 8.21 -10.13
N LEU A 81 -5.89 9.17 -9.43
CA LEU A 81 -6.03 9.14 -7.98
C LEU A 81 -6.94 8.01 -7.50
N ASP A 82 -7.87 7.53 -8.32
CA ASP A 82 -8.68 6.35 -7.99
C ASP A 82 -7.89 5.04 -8.08
N LEU A 83 -6.84 4.98 -8.90
CA LEU A 83 -5.99 3.78 -9.03
C LEU A 83 -5.00 3.60 -7.86
N VAL A 84 -4.57 4.69 -7.21
CA VAL A 84 -3.52 4.67 -6.17
C VAL A 84 -4.05 4.65 -4.74
N LYS A 85 -5.38 4.61 -4.55
CA LYS A 85 -6.06 4.60 -3.24
C LYS A 85 -5.98 3.27 -2.52
#